data_AF-A0A4Q0I3R5-F1
#
_entry.id   AF-A0A4Q0I3R5-F1
#
_cell.length_a   1.000
_cell.length_b   1.000
_cell.length_c   1.000
_cell.angle_alpha   90.00
_cell.angle_beta   90.00
_cell.angle_gamma   90.00
#
_symmetry.space_group_name_H-M   'P 1'
#
loop_
_entity.id
_entity.type
_entity.pdbx_description
1 polymer ?
#
loop_
_entity_poly.entity_id
_entity_poly.type
_entity_poly.pdbx_seq_one_letter_code
_entity_poly.pdbx_strand_id
1 'polypeptide(L)'
;MKRISSVLVIMTLILQVTLSQIVFVNAESKDTYLEVRESLELANKFLEDNYGLDKDYFKKTSYYKKREINESMAINGNGMEKFGNLPVFVYGSVAEGAEEGTKYGNDRRVYDSNGNPRALGFSFIDEPYPNPEFHIDEITYVCRWIKEPWILPIKGQKGITKELSPDDPKDTHTKQYLDYQPDKFASTYSVIRQWVKGSSTFLPDKVQKQTGNRKFFNKCIEGQLPAGIADNPEDFIYIIQPPTYESWGVGIAFYYYGGTGSDNMSQPNYYSYYQYFRYKPFVLVKDDIMPSVETMQSSA
;
A
#
# COMPACT_ATOMS: atom_id res chain seq x y z
N MET A 1 40.04 -26.92 48.43
CA MET A 1 38.68 -26.45 48.76
C MET A 1 38.36 -25.08 48.17
N LYS A 2 39.10 -23.99 48.45
CA LYS A 2 38.81 -22.64 47.91
C LYS A 2 38.60 -22.56 46.38
N ARG A 3 39.44 -23.21 45.56
CA ARG A 3 39.30 -23.20 44.09
C ARG A 3 38.05 -23.95 43.59
N ILE A 4 37.65 -25.04 44.24
CA ILE A 4 36.45 -25.81 43.86
C ILE A 4 35.19 -25.02 44.24
N SER A 5 35.19 -24.37 45.40
CA SER A 5 34.10 -23.47 45.82
C SER A 5 33.94 -22.27 44.90
N SER A 6 35.04 -21.66 44.43
CA SER A 6 34.99 -20.55 43.48
C SER A 6 34.44 -20.97 42.10
N VAL A 7 34.83 -22.15 41.60
CA VAL A 7 34.31 -22.68 40.32
C VAL A 7 32.81 -22.98 40.42
N LEU A 8 32.35 -23.55 41.55
CA LEU A 8 30.94 -23.83 41.77
C LEU A 8 30.10 -22.54 41.79
N VAL A 9 30.58 -21.50 42.49
CA VAL A 9 29.92 -20.19 42.54
C VAL A 9 29.82 -19.57 41.15
N ILE A 10 30.89 -19.62 40.35
CA ILE A 10 30.90 -19.11 38.98
C ILE A 10 29.92 -19.87 38.09
N MET A 11 29.86 -21.21 38.16
CA MET A 11 28.87 -21.99 37.40
C MET A 11 27.44 -21.65 37.81
N THR A 12 27.19 -21.42 39.09
CA THR A 12 25.84 -21.07 39.59
C THR A 12 25.41 -19.69 39.09
N LEU A 13 26.34 -18.73 39.06
CA LEU A 13 26.12 -17.40 38.48
C LEU A 13 25.84 -17.45 36.98
N ILE A 14 26.62 -18.22 36.22
CA ILE A 14 26.39 -18.39 34.77
C ILE A 14 25.01 -19.02 34.52
N LEU A 15 24.63 -20.03 35.30
CA LEU A 15 23.32 -20.69 35.17
C LEU A 15 22.15 -19.73 35.48
N GLN A 16 22.29 -18.85 36.48
CA GLN A 16 21.28 -17.83 36.79
C GLN A 16 21.17 -16.78 35.68
N VAL A 17 22.29 -16.36 35.09
CA VAL A 17 22.29 -15.42 33.96
C VAL A 17 21.65 -16.04 32.72
N THR A 18 21.94 -17.31 32.40
CA THR A 18 21.33 -17.97 31.23
C THR A 18 19.84 -18.26 31.44
N LEU A 19 19.41 -18.69 32.64
CA LEU A 19 18.00 -18.91 32.95
C LEU A 19 17.18 -17.62 32.91
N SER A 20 17.71 -16.51 33.43
CA SER A 20 17.04 -15.22 33.37
C SER A 20 16.88 -14.74 31.92
N GLN A 21 17.92 -14.83 31.10
CA GLN A 21 17.85 -14.49 29.67
C GLN A 21 16.76 -15.28 28.92
N ILE A 22 16.61 -16.58 29.19
CA ILE A 22 15.57 -17.42 28.55
C ILE A 22 14.16 -16.97 28.97
N VAL A 23 13.95 -16.65 30.25
CA VAL A 23 12.63 -16.19 30.75
C VAL A 23 12.25 -14.84 30.12
N PHE A 24 13.20 -13.90 30.04
CA PHE A 24 12.95 -12.59 29.42
C PHE A 24 12.62 -12.71 27.93
N VAL A 25 13.38 -13.49 27.15
CA VAL A 25 13.11 -13.69 25.71
C VAL A 25 11.74 -14.34 25.47
N ASN A 26 11.35 -15.30 26.31
CA ASN A 26 10.04 -15.95 26.20
C ASN A 26 8.86 -15.03 26.59
N ALA A 27 9.07 -14.08 27.50
CA ALA A 27 8.06 -13.09 27.86
C ALA A 27 7.89 -12.05 26.74
N GLU A 28 8.99 -11.49 26.24
CA GLU A 28 8.99 -10.50 25.15
C GLU A 28 8.39 -11.06 23.84
N SER A 29 8.71 -12.31 23.49
CA SER A 29 8.09 -12.97 22.33
C SER A 29 6.60 -13.26 22.52
N LYS A 30 6.15 -13.54 23.74
CA LYS A 30 4.73 -13.75 24.04
C LYS A 30 3.93 -12.45 23.97
N ASP A 31 4.49 -11.35 24.48
CA ASP A 31 3.87 -10.03 24.45
C ASP A 31 3.79 -9.52 23.00
N THR A 32 4.89 -9.62 22.25
CA THR A 32 4.90 -9.34 20.80
C THR A 32 3.86 -10.18 20.04
N TYR A 33 3.79 -11.49 20.32
CA TYR A 33 2.81 -12.37 19.69
C TYR A 33 1.37 -11.93 19.97
N LEU A 34 1.09 -11.48 21.19
CA LEU A 34 -0.21 -11.01 21.65
C LEU A 34 -0.58 -9.70 20.96
N GLU A 35 0.32 -8.72 20.92
CA GLU A 35 0.09 -7.41 20.28
C GLU A 35 -0.17 -7.55 18.77
N VAL A 36 0.63 -8.36 18.06
CA VAL A 36 0.39 -8.64 16.63
C VAL A 36 -0.99 -9.28 16.43
N ARG A 37 -1.39 -10.19 17.32
CA ARG A 37 -2.71 -10.83 17.24
C ARG A 37 -3.83 -9.82 17.46
N GLU A 38 -3.71 -8.95 18.45
CA GLU A 38 -4.72 -7.92 18.76
C GLU A 38 -4.87 -6.91 17.61
N SER A 39 -3.75 -6.48 17.02
CA SER A 39 -3.75 -5.60 15.84
C SER A 39 -4.46 -6.23 14.64
N LEU A 40 -4.18 -7.51 14.35
CA LEU A 40 -4.87 -8.26 13.28
C LEU A 40 -6.35 -8.50 13.59
N GLU A 41 -6.70 -8.81 14.84
CA GLU A 41 -8.08 -9.00 15.28
C GLU A 41 -8.89 -7.70 15.11
N LEU A 42 -8.32 -6.55 15.48
CA LEU A 42 -8.97 -5.25 15.32
C LEU A 42 -9.15 -4.88 13.85
N ALA A 43 -8.14 -5.15 13.01
CA ALA A 43 -8.22 -4.94 11.58
C ALA A 43 -9.28 -5.83 10.90
N ASN A 44 -9.38 -7.10 11.29
CA ASN A 44 -10.42 -8.00 10.81
C ASN A 44 -11.81 -7.58 11.30
N LYS A 45 -11.91 -7.13 12.55
CA LYS A 45 -13.15 -6.58 13.09
C LYS A 45 -13.64 -5.38 12.28
N PHE A 46 -12.74 -4.50 11.83
CA PHE A 46 -13.12 -3.42 10.92
C PHE A 46 -13.76 -3.94 9.63
N LEU A 47 -13.15 -4.97 9.01
CA LEU A 47 -13.65 -5.56 7.77
C LEU A 47 -14.99 -6.28 7.96
N GLU A 48 -15.21 -6.90 9.12
CA GLU A 48 -16.51 -7.46 9.51
C GLU A 48 -17.56 -6.35 9.68
N ASP A 49 -17.27 -5.38 10.55
CA ASP A 49 -18.20 -4.32 10.94
C ASP A 49 -18.63 -3.44 9.75
N ASN A 50 -17.73 -3.19 8.79
CA ASN A 50 -17.92 -2.19 7.75
C ASN A 50 -17.98 -2.76 6.32
N TYR A 51 -17.45 -3.96 6.09
CA TYR A 51 -17.26 -4.49 4.73
C TYR A 51 -17.86 -5.89 4.54
N GLY A 52 -18.47 -6.48 5.57
CA GLY A 52 -19.12 -7.79 5.49
C GLY A 52 -18.17 -8.91 5.07
N LEU A 53 -16.87 -8.74 5.31
CA LEU A 53 -15.88 -9.82 5.15
C LEU A 53 -15.82 -10.61 6.46
N ASP A 54 -15.84 -11.93 6.33
CA ASP A 54 -15.72 -12.82 7.48
C ASP A 54 -14.42 -12.55 8.26
N LYS A 55 -14.46 -12.82 9.56
CA LYS A 55 -13.28 -12.83 10.44
C LYS A 55 -12.20 -13.68 9.76
N ASP A 56 -10.96 -13.16 9.75
CA ASP A 56 -9.75 -13.79 9.20
C ASP A 56 -9.36 -13.40 7.76
N TYR A 57 -9.59 -12.16 7.33
CA TYR A 57 -8.91 -11.64 6.15
C TYR A 57 -7.41 -11.48 6.42
N PHE A 58 -7.00 -10.55 7.28
CA PHE A 58 -5.60 -10.37 7.67
C PHE A 58 -5.15 -11.51 8.60
N LYS A 59 -3.97 -12.08 8.31
CA LYS A 59 -3.39 -13.20 9.05
C LYS A 59 -1.91 -12.93 9.36
N LYS A 60 -1.28 -13.82 10.14
CA LYS A 60 0.19 -13.79 10.35
C LYS A 60 0.98 -14.14 9.11
N THR A 61 0.38 -14.82 8.13
CA THR A 61 1.00 -15.10 6.84
C THR A 61 0.19 -14.53 5.68
N SER A 62 0.89 -14.09 4.63
CA SER A 62 0.26 -13.63 3.38
C SER A 62 -0.55 -14.73 2.70
N TYR A 63 -1.49 -14.35 1.86
CA TYR A 63 -2.47 -15.24 1.26
C TYR A 63 -1.85 -16.24 0.29
N TYR A 64 -1.10 -15.78 -0.72
CA TYR A 64 -0.62 -16.63 -1.83
C TYR A 64 0.72 -17.29 -1.52
N LYS A 65 1.67 -16.56 -0.95
CA LYS A 65 3.04 -17.05 -0.73
C LYS A 65 3.37 -17.41 0.72
N LYS A 66 2.42 -17.27 1.65
CA LYS A 66 2.58 -17.62 3.07
C LYS A 66 3.78 -16.94 3.73
N ARG A 67 4.04 -15.69 3.35
CA ARG A 67 5.12 -14.89 3.91
C ARG A 67 4.74 -14.44 5.31
N GLU A 68 5.66 -14.55 6.27
CA GLU A 68 5.43 -14.07 7.63
C GLU A 68 5.24 -12.55 7.66
N ILE A 69 4.39 -12.10 8.57
CA ILE A 69 4.16 -10.68 8.84
C ILE A 69 5.38 -10.06 9.53
N ASN A 70 5.67 -8.81 9.22
CA ASN A 70 6.62 -8.00 9.97
C ASN A 70 5.97 -7.54 11.28
N GLU A 71 6.41 -8.12 12.40
CA GLU A 71 5.82 -7.90 13.72
C GLU A 71 5.92 -6.43 14.17
N SER A 72 7.08 -5.78 14.00
CA SER A 72 7.25 -4.37 14.41
C SER A 72 6.37 -3.43 13.58
N MET A 73 6.21 -3.70 12.28
CA MET A 73 5.27 -2.94 11.45
C MET A 73 3.81 -3.18 11.86
N ALA A 74 3.45 -4.43 12.16
CA ALA A 74 2.08 -4.78 12.58
C ALA A 74 1.69 -4.20 13.94
N ILE A 75 2.66 -3.89 14.80
CA ILE A 75 2.43 -3.28 16.11
C ILE A 75 2.37 -1.75 16.00
N ASN A 76 3.37 -1.11 15.39
CA ASN A 76 3.51 0.35 15.45
C ASN A 76 4.11 0.98 14.19
N GLY A 77 4.04 0.30 13.04
CA GLY A 77 4.64 0.82 11.80
C GLY A 77 6.16 0.93 11.89
N ASN A 78 6.80 0.10 12.73
CA ASN A 78 8.24 0.10 12.99
C ASN A 78 8.77 1.46 13.48
N GLY A 79 7.93 2.24 14.17
CA GLY A 79 8.28 3.57 14.68
C GLY A 79 8.50 4.64 13.60
N MET A 80 8.13 4.38 12.34
CA MET A 80 8.24 5.39 11.28
C MET A 80 7.26 6.53 11.56
N GLU A 81 7.75 7.76 11.62
CA GLU A 81 6.94 8.96 11.86
C GLU A 81 5.79 9.07 10.85
N LYS A 82 6.06 8.67 9.60
CA LYS A 82 5.09 8.59 8.52
C LYS A 82 3.86 7.74 8.85
N PHE A 83 3.96 6.76 9.74
CA PHE A 83 2.84 5.93 10.19
C PHE A 83 2.29 6.33 11.56
N GLY A 84 2.85 7.35 12.23
CA GLY A 84 2.32 7.86 13.49
C GLY A 84 2.22 6.82 14.60
N ASN A 85 3.15 5.86 14.65
CA ASN A 85 3.14 4.69 15.54
C ASN A 85 1.90 3.78 15.41
N LEU A 86 1.24 3.79 14.26
CA LEU A 86 0.10 2.94 13.99
C LEU A 86 0.47 1.72 13.13
N PRO A 87 -0.27 0.60 13.26
CA PRO A 87 -0.04 -0.62 12.51
C PRO A 87 0.04 -0.45 10.99
N VAL A 88 0.94 -1.22 10.39
CA VAL A 88 1.02 -1.45 8.95
C VAL A 88 1.25 -2.94 8.71
N PHE A 89 0.33 -3.59 7.98
CA PHE A 89 0.50 -5.02 7.68
C PHE A 89 1.36 -5.19 6.44
N VAL A 90 2.62 -5.56 6.68
CA VAL A 90 3.62 -5.85 5.65
C VAL A 90 4.13 -7.27 5.89
N TYR A 91 4.31 -8.00 4.80
CA TYR A 91 4.69 -9.41 4.82
C TYR A 91 5.99 -9.63 4.06
N GLY A 92 6.79 -10.62 4.48
CA GLY A 92 8.06 -10.96 3.85
C GLY A 92 9.15 -9.91 4.07
N SER A 93 10.21 -10.00 3.26
CA SER A 93 11.38 -9.13 3.40
C SER A 93 11.29 -7.86 2.55
N VAL A 94 11.88 -6.78 3.06
CA VAL A 94 12.05 -5.51 2.34
C VAL A 94 12.76 -5.72 1.00
N ALA A 95 13.84 -6.52 1.00
CA ALA A 95 14.64 -6.77 -0.20
C ALA A 95 13.80 -7.41 -1.32
N GLU A 96 13.04 -8.47 -1.02
CA GLU A 96 12.20 -9.13 -2.02
C GLU A 96 11.06 -8.22 -2.50
N GLY A 97 10.45 -7.45 -1.59
CA GLY A 97 9.40 -6.49 -1.95
C GLY A 97 9.92 -5.40 -2.89
N ALA A 98 11.06 -4.81 -2.55
CA ALA A 98 11.69 -3.75 -3.34
C ALA A 98 12.13 -4.25 -4.72
N GLU A 99 12.68 -5.46 -4.81
CA GLU A 99 13.02 -6.10 -6.08
C GLU A 99 11.77 -6.38 -6.94
N GLU A 100 10.72 -6.97 -6.36
CA GLU A 100 9.45 -7.21 -7.07
C GLU A 100 8.88 -5.88 -7.61
N GLY A 101 9.00 -4.79 -6.85
CA GLY A 101 8.61 -3.43 -7.25
C GLY A 101 9.44 -2.80 -8.39
N THR A 102 10.50 -3.46 -8.87
CA THR A 102 11.36 -2.95 -9.98
C THR A 102 11.45 -3.88 -11.20
N LYS A 103 10.69 -4.99 -11.22
CA LYS A 103 10.74 -6.00 -12.26
C LYS A 103 10.41 -5.46 -13.66
N TYR A 104 9.46 -4.55 -13.76
CA TYR A 104 9.08 -3.88 -15.00
C TYR A 104 9.03 -2.36 -14.82
N GLY A 105 9.03 -1.64 -15.93
CA GLY A 105 8.98 -0.19 -15.95
C GLY A 105 10.34 0.47 -16.12
N ASN A 106 10.32 1.78 -16.36
CA ASN A 106 11.52 2.53 -16.72
C ASN A 106 12.41 2.82 -15.49
N ASP A 107 11.80 3.06 -14.33
CA ASP A 107 12.54 3.24 -13.09
C ASP A 107 12.83 1.89 -12.42
N ARG A 108 14.12 1.53 -12.39
CA ARG A 108 14.63 0.27 -11.85
C ARG A 108 15.30 0.42 -10.49
N ARG A 109 15.17 1.58 -9.85
CA ARG A 109 15.77 1.82 -8.53
C ARG A 109 15.10 0.96 -7.47
N VAL A 110 15.88 0.09 -6.84
CA VAL A 110 15.47 -0.67 -5.64
C VAL A 110 15.50 0.25 -4.41
N TYR A 111 16.45 1.19 -4.38
CA TYR A 111 16.60 2.21 -3.36
C TYR A 111 16.70 3.60 -4.00
N ASP A 112 16.15 4.62 -3.34
CA ASP A 112 16.33 6.02 -3.75
C ASP A 112 17.72 6.55 -3.34
N SER A 113 18.00 7.82 -3.63
CA SER A 113 19.27 8.46 -3.27
C SER A 113 19.52 8.58 -1.76
N ASN A 114 18.47 8.47 -0.94
CA ASN A 114 18.54 8.52 0.51
C ASN A 114 18.67 7.12 1.13
N GLY A 115 18.69 6.06 0.30
CA GLY A 115 18.76 4.68 0.75
C GLY A 115 17.42 4.11 1.18
N ASN A 116 16.30 4.77 0.87
CA ASN A 116 14.97 4.23 1.16
C ASN A 116 14.61 3.16 0.13
N PRO A 117 14.17 1.96 0.54
CA PRO A 117 13.75 0.91 -0.40
C PRO A 117 12.44 1.30 -1.09
N ARG A 118 12.21 0.83 -2.33
CA ARG A 118 10.98 1.10 -3.09
C ARG A 118 9.72 0.53 -2.44
N ALA A 119 9.86 -0.60 -1.77
CA ALA A 119 8.78 -1.27 -1.05
C ALA A 119 9.30 -1.80 0.28
N LEU A 120 8.42 -1.86 1.27
CA LEU A 120 8.70 -2.34 2.62
C LEU A 120 8.56 -3.86 2.74
N GLY A 121 8.04 -4.52 1.70
CA GLY A 121 7.73 -5.94 1.68
C GLY A 121 6.52 -6.15 0.78
N PHE A 122 5.54 -6.93 1.24
CA PHE A 122 4.33 -7.26 0.49
C PHE A 122 3.06 -6.99 1.30
N SER A 123 1.94 -6.74 0.62
CA SER A 123 0.60 -6.72 1.21
C SER A 123 0.14 -8.14 1.57
N PHE A 124 -1.02 -8.25 2.23
CA PHE A 124 -1.62 -9.55 2.53
C PHE A 124 -1.80 -10.44 1.29
N ILE A 125 -2.04 -9.88 0.11
CA ILE A 125 -2.23 -10.62 -1.15
C ILE A 125 -0.94 -10.69 -2.00
N ASP A 126 0.22 -10.52 -1.37
CA ASP A 126 1.54 -10.65 -2.00
C ASP A 126 1.84 -9.64 -3.12
N GLU A 127 1.15 -8.51 -3.14
CA GLU A 127 1.52 -7.35 -3.97
C GLU A 127 2.60 -6.54 -3.25
N PRO A 128 3.55 -5.90 -3.94
CA PRO A 128 4.58 -5.14 -3.23
C PRO A 128 3.93 -3.99 -2.42
N TYR A 129 4.34 -3.82 -1.16
CA TYR A 129 3.83 -2.77 -0.28
C TYR A 129 4.73 -1.53 -0.42
N PRO A 130 4.26 -0.43 -1.03
CA PRO A 130 5.09 0.73 -1.31
C PRO A 130 5.66 1.39 -0.06
N ASN A 131 6.90 1.87 -0.14
CA ASN A 131 7.49 2.68 0.92
C ASN A 131 7.14 4.17 0.71
N PRO A 132 6.44 4.83 1.65
CA PRO A 132 6.11 6.24 1.53
C PRO A 132 7.33 7.18 1.64
N GLU A 133 8.49 6.69 2.07
CA GLU A 133 9.74 7.46 2.09
C GLU A 133 10.55 7.31 0.81
N PHE A 134 10.12 6.46 -0.12
CA PHE A 134 10.79 6.31 -1.41
C PHE A 134 10.51 7.53 -2.29
N HIS A 135 11.56 8.27 -2.63
CA HIS A 135 11.46 9.41 -3.52
C HIS A 135 11.61 8.99 -4.99
N ILE A 136 10.56 9.20 -5.77
CA ILE A 136 10.66 9.26 -7.23
C ILE A 136 11.08 10.69 -7.57
N ASP A 137 12.01 10.86 -8.50
CA ASP A 137 12.46 12.18 -8.95
C ASP A 137 11.26 13.04 -9.36
N GLU A 138 11.27 14.34 -9.07
CA GLU A 138 10.17 15.22 -9.46
C GLU A 138 9.97 15.20 -10.97
N ILE A 139 8.84 14.64 -11.38
CA ILE A 139 8.45 14.55 -12.77
C ILE A 139 7.64 15.82 -13.08
N THR A 140 8.26 16.79 -13.77
CA THR A 140 7.59 18.01 -14.26
C THR A 140 6.82 17.74 -15.56
N TYR A 141 5.83 16.85 -15.51
CA TYR A 141 5.03 16.48 -16.67
C TYR A 141 3.53 16.52 -16.38
N VAL A 142 2.72 16.65 -17.42
CA VAL A 142 1.26 16.48 -17.30
C VAL A 142 0.96 15.00 -17.17
N CYS A 143 0.36 14.58 -16.06
CA CYS A 143 -0.07 13.20 -15.85
C CYS A 143 -1.42 12.94 -16.52
N ARG A 144 -1.56 11.75 -17.11
CA ARG A 144 -2.79 11.22 -17.70
C ARG A 144 -3.12 9.91 -17.02
N TRP A 145 -3.96 9.98 -16.01
CA TRP A 145 -4.27 8.89 -15.10
C TRP A 145 -5.11 7.82 -15.79
N ILE A 146 -4.69 6.57 -15.68
CA ILE A 146 -5.35 5.42 -16.31
C ILE A 146 -6.54 5.02 -15.44
N LYS A 147 -7.74 5.10 -16.01
CA LYS A 147 -8.97 4.70 -15.33
C LYS A 147 -9.07 3.17 -15.23
N GLU A 148 -9.49 2.69 -14.06
CA GLU A 148 -9.70 1.29 -13.69
C GLU A 148 -8.50 0.38 -13.99
N PRO A 149 -7.28 0.68 -13.50
CA PRO A 149 -6.06 -0.04 -13.89
C PRO A 149 -6.11 -1.56 -13.65
N TRP A 150 -6.96 -2.04 -12.74
CA TRP A 150 -7.21 -3.46 -12.50
C TRP A 150 -7.92 -4.20 -13.64
N ILE A 151 -8.60 -3.49 -14.55
CA ILE A 151 -9.16 -4.09 -15.77
C ILE A 151 -8.04 -4.20 -16.79
N LEU A 152 -7.53 -5.41 -16.96
CA LEU A 152 -6.40 -5.74 -17.82
C LEU A 152 -6.84 -6.67 -18.96
N PRO A 153 -6.16 -6.64 -20.12
CA PRO A 153 -6.46 -7.56 -21.21
C PRO A 153 -6.37 -9.00 -20.75
N ILE A 154 -7.34 -9.82 -21.15
CA ILE A 154 -7.34 -11.26 -20.86
C ILE A 154 -6.51 -12.03 -21.89
N LYS A 155 -6.05 -13.23 -21.52
CA LYS A 155 -5.32 -14.13 -22.42
C LYS A 155 -6.14 -14.38 -23.70
N GLY A 156 -5.58 -14.00 -24.85
CA GLY A 156 -6.22 -14.10 -26.16
C GLY A 156 -6.71 -12.77 -26.73
N GLN A 157 -6.82 -11.73 -25.91
CA GLN A 157 -6.95 -10.35 -26.40
C GLN A 157 -5.59 -9.80 -26.78
N LYS A 158 -5.55 -8.99 -27.85
CA LYS A 158 -4.35 -8.23 -28.22
C LYS A 158 -4.15 -6.99 -27.34
N GLY A 159 -5.12 -6.62 -26.52
CA GLY A 159 -5.09 -5.38 -25.74
C GLY A 159 -6.49 -4.80 -25.54
N ILE A 160 -6.56 -3.68 -24.82
CA ILE A 160 -7.80 -2.96 -24.52
C ILE A 160 -7.55 -1.45 -24.57
N THR A 161 -8.57 -0.66 -24.93
CA THR A 161 -8.48 0.80 -24.81
C THR A 161 -8.89 1.23 -23.40
N LYS A 162 -8.05 2.02 -22.74
CA LYS A 162 -8.32 2.63 -21.43
C LYS A 162 -8.69 4.08 -21.59
N GLU A 163 -9.63 4.55 -20.78
CA GLU A 163 -9.86 5.98 -20.58
C GLU A 163 -8.72 6.56 -19.74
N LEU A 164 -8.33 7.79 -20.07
CA LEU A 164 -7.35 8.58 -19.35
C LEU A 164 -8.01 9.84 -18.80
N SER A 165 -7.57 10.27 -17.62
CA SER A 165 -7.94 11.54 -17.03
C SER A 165 -6.71 12.42 -16.85
N PRO A 166 -6.52 13.46 -17.68
CA PRO A 166 -5.38 14.36 -17.58
C PRO A 166 -5.47 15.33 -16.40
N ASP A 167 -4.33 15.70 -15.82
CA ASP A 167 -4.24 16.81 -14.85
C ASP A 167 -4.49 18.18 -15.50
N ASP A 168 -4.12 18.35 -16.77
CA ASP A 168 -4.42 19.55 -17.56
C ASP A 168 -5.77 19.37 -18.28
N PRO A 169 -6.81 20.17 -17.97
CA PRO A 169 -8.11 20.06 -18.61
C PRO A 169 -8.10 20.38 -20.11
N LYS A 170 -7.01 20.96 -20.65
CA LYS A 170 -6.84 21.22 -22.09
C LYS A 170 -6.29 20.00 -22.85
N ASP A 171 -5.81 18.98 -22.16
CA ASP A 171 -5.21 17.81 -22.80
C ASP A 171 -6.28 16.91 -23.43
N THR A 172 -6.16 16.70 -24.74
CA THR A 172 -7.12 15.90 -25.51
C THR A 172 -6.84 14.40 -25.51
N HIS A 173 -5.71 13.95 -24.95
CA HIS A 173 -5.34 12.53 -24.87
C HIS A 173 -6.10 11.82 -23.75
N THR A 174 -7.36 11.52 -24.03
CA THR A 174 -8.29 10.90 -23.05
C THR A 174 -8.42 9.39 -23.22
N LYS A 175 -7.69 8.78 -24.15
CA LYS A 175 -7.72 7.34 -24.41
C LYS A 175 -6.34 6.81 -24.79
N GLN A 176 -6.02 5.60 -24.34
CA GLN A 176 -4.81 4.89 -24.72
C GLN A 176 -5.08 3.40 -24.96
N TYR A 177 -4.55 2.87 -26.07
CA TYR A 177 -4.54 1.43 -26.27
C TYR A 177 -3.44 0.78 -25.43
N LEU A 178 -3.84 -0.13 -24.56
CA LEU A 178 -3.00 -0.97 -23.73
C LEU A 178 -2.79 -2.31 -24.42
N ASP A 179 -1.61 -2.50 -25.01
CA ASP A 179 -1.24 -3.76 -25.66
C ASP A 179 -0.99 -4.88 -24.62
N TYR A 180 -1.45 -6.09 -24.92
CA TYR A 180 -1.20 -7.27 -24.10
C TYR A 180 0.16 -7.88 -24.46
N GLN A 181 1.19 -7.42 -23.76
CA GLN A 181 2.55 -7.93 -23.89
C GLN A 181 3.04 -8.40 -22.52
N PRO A 182 2.66 -9.63 -22.10
CA PRO A 182 3.04 -10.16 -20.79
C PRO A 182 4.55 -10.25 -20.68
N ASP A 183 5.06 -9.91 -19.50
CA ASP A 183 6.47 -9.99 -19.13
C ASP A 183 7.44 -9.20 -20.01
N LYS A 184 6.93 -8.32 -20.87
CA LYS A 184 7.76 -7.41 -21.64
C LYS A 184 8.13 -6.19 -20.79
N PHE A 185 9.42 -5.85 -20.81
CA PHE A 185 9.94 -4.67 -20.14
C PHE A 185 9.22 -3.39 -20.59
N ALA A 186 8.84 -2.56 -19.62
CA ALA A 186 8.17 -1.28 -19.79
C ALA A 186 6.84 -1.31 -20.57
N SER A 187 6.23 -2.48 -20.83
CA SER A 187 4.85 -2.51 -21.29
C SER A 187 3.94 -2.08 -20.13
N THR A 188 2.96 -1.22 -20.41
CA THR A 188 2.02 -0.76 -19.37
C THR A 188 1.32 -1.93 -18.69
N TYR A 189 1.02 -3.00 -19.43
CA TYR A 189 0.43 -4.21 -18.86
C TYR A 189 1.36 -4.85 -17.84
N SER A 190 2.63 -5.08 -18.17
CA SER A 190 3.59 -5.69 -17.26
C SER A 190 3.81 -4.81 -16.02
N VAL A 191 3.91 -3.49 -16.21
CA VAL A 191 4.03 -2.53 -15.09
C VAL A 191 2.83 -2.62 -14.17
N ILE A 192 1.59 -2.60 -14.70
CA ILE A 192 0.41 -2.71 -13.84
C ILE A 192 0.37 -4.08 -13.15
N ARG A 193 0.60 -5.18 -13.87
CA ARG A 193 0.57 -6.56 -13.31
C ARG A 193 1.61 -6.83 -12.22
N GLN A 194 2.67 -6.04 -12.21
CA GLN A 194 3.70 -6.12 -11.18
C GLN A 194 3.15 -5.74 -9.79
N TRP A 195 2.32 -4.70 -9.77
CA TRP A 195 1.75 -4.12 -8.56
C TRP A 195 0.35 -4.66 -8.28
N VAL A 196 -0.40 -4.97 -9.34
CA VAL A 196 -1.80 -5.39 -9.29
C VAL A 196 -1.90 -6.84 -9.70
N LYS A 197 -1.97 -7.73 -8.71
CA LYS A 197 -2.12 -9.18 -8.91
C LYS A 197 -3.58 -9.58 -9.18
N GLY A 198 -4.51 -8.64 -9.03
CA GLY A 198 -5.89 -8.77 -9.47
C GLY A 198 -6.85 -9.21 -8.38
N SER A 199 -6.55 -8.88 -7.11
CA SER A 199 -7.55 -9.04 -6.06
C SER A 199 -8.78 -8.19 -6.39
N SER A 200 -9.94 -8.82 -6.28
CA SER A 200 -11.22 -8.13 -6.46
C SER A 200 -11.75 -7.54 -5.16
N THR A 201 -11.17 -7.89 -4.01
CA THR A 201 -11.77 -7.67 -2.68
C THR A 201 -12.12 -6.21 -2.43
N PHE A 202 -11.25 -5.28 -2.79
CA PHE A 202 -11.40 -3.84 -2.54
C PHE A 202 -11.57 -3.03 -3.83
N LEU A 203 -12.02 -3.67 -4.92
CA LEU A 203 -12.39 -2.95 -6.13
C LEU A 203 -13.66 -2.12 -5.90
N PRO A 204 -13.81 -0.95 -6.56
CA PRO A 204 -14.92 -0.03 -6.31
C PRO A 204 -16.32 -0.65 -6.36
N ASP A 205 -16.56 -1.57 -7.30
CA ASP A 205 -17.85 -2.28 -7.39
C ASP A 205 -18.10 -3.20 -6.20
N LYS A 206 -17.05 -3.85 -5.69
CA LYS A 206 -17.15 -4.65 -4.46
C LYS A 206 -17.34 -3.75 -3.25
N VAL A 207 -16.65 -2.61 -3.19
CA VAL A 207 -16.82 -1.62 -2.12
C VAL A 207 -18.25 -1.10 -2.09
N GLN A 208 -18.82 -0.70 -3.23
CA GLN A 208 -20.21 -0.28 -3.34
C GLN A 208 -21.17 -1.39 -2.89
N LYS A 209 -20.93 -2.63 -3.31
CA LYS A 209 -21.79 -3.76 -2.94
C LYS A 209 -21.79 -4.02 -1.44
N GLN A 210 -20.63 -3.94 -0.78
CA GLN A 210 -20.49 -4.29 0.64
C GLN A 210 -20.86 -3.16 1.59
N THR A 211 -20.53 -1.91 1.22
CA THR A 211 -20.67 -0.74 2.11
C THR A 211 -21.87 0.14 1.76
N GLY A 212 -22.49 -0.08 0.59
CA GLY A 212 -23.47 0.86 0.02
C GLY A 212 -22.86 2.16 -0.52
N ASN A 213 -21.54 2.34 -0.44
CA ASN A 213 -20.85 3.55 -0.86
C ASN A 213 -19.55 3.24 -1.62
N ARG A 214 -19.55 3.40 -2.94
CA ARG A 214 -18.38 3.22 -3.82
C ARG A 214 -17.15 4.01 -3.34
N LYS A 215 -17.39 5.20 -2.77
CA LYS A 215 -16.39 6.15 -2.30
C LYS A 215 -16.00 5.95 -0.83
N PHE A 216 -16.36 4.82 -0.21
CA PHE A 216 -16.21 4.58 1.23
C PHE A 216 -14.81 4.90 1.78
N PHE A 217 -13.75 4.54 1.03
CA PHE A 217 -12.37 4.76 1.44
C PHE A 217 -11.78 6.12 1.02
N ASN A 218 -12.47 6.93 0.21
CA ASN A 218 -11.88 8.15 -0.36
C ASN A 218 -11.48 9.16 0.72
N LYS A 219 -12.27 9.26 1.80
CA LYS A 219 -11.98 10.14 2.95
C LYS A 219 -10.70 9.79 3.70
N CYS A 220 -10.18 8.57 3.50
CA CYS A 220 -8.94 8.14 4.11
C CYS A 220 -7.73 8.51 3.25
N ILE A 221 -7.90 8.92 1.99
CA ILE A 221 -6.76 9.26 1.13
C ILE A 221 -6.05 10.48 1.71
N GLU A 222 -4.75 10.33 1.95
CA GLU A 222 -3.94 11.38 2.53
C GLU A 222 -3.39 12.34 1.48
N GLY A 223 -3.44 13.64 1.80
CA GLY A 223 -2.85 14.70 0.99
C GLY A 223 -3.78 15.18 -0.12
N GLN A 224 -3.31 16.18 -0.86
CA GLN A 224 -4.04 16.70 -2.00
C GLN A 224 -3.96 15.72 -3.17
N LEU A 225 -5.12 15.40 -3.75
CA LEU A 225 -5.19 14.57 -4.94
C LEU A 225 -4.81 15.37 -6.20
N PRO A 226 -4.14 14.73 -7.18
CA PRO A 226 -3.94 15.29 -8.52
C PRO A 226 -5.28 15.65 -9.18
N ALA A 227 -5.28 16.74 -9.95
CA ALA A 227 -6.49 17.31 -10.55
C ALA A 227 -7.25 16.29 -11.42
N GLY A 228 -6.54 15.44 -12.15
CA GLY A 228 -7.15 14.43 -13.02
C GLY A 228 -7.88 13.33 -12.27
N ILE A 229 -7.69 13.16 -10.96
CA ILE A 229 -8.34 12.09 -10.18
C ILE A 229 -9.08 12.59 -8.93
N ALA A 230 -9.10 13.90 -8.68
CA ALA A 230 -9.63 14.46 -7.44
C ALA A 230 -11.14 14.22 -7.24
N ASP A 231 -11.94 14.22 -8.32
CA ASP A 231 -13.41 14.13 -8.24
C ASP A 231 -13.93 12.70 -8.00
N ASN A 232 -13.18 11.70 -8.49
CA ASN A 232 -13.53 10.28 -8.48
C ASN A 232 -12.28 9.39 -8.33
N PRO A 233 -11.48 9.55 -7.26
CA PRO A 233 -10.23 8.83 -7.09
C PRO A 233 -10.42 7.31 -7.03
N GLU A 234 -11.58 6.84 -6.61
CA GLU A 234 -11.93 5.42 -6.58
C GLU A 234 -11.87 4.76 -7.95
N ASP A 235 -12.05 5.52 -9.04
CA ASP A 235 -11.97 4.95 -10.40
C ASP A 235 -10.52 4.80 -10.88
N PHE A 236 -9.53 5.36 -10.19
CA PHE A 236 -8.13 5.39 -10.63
C PHE A 236 -7.18 4.70 -9.64
N ILE A 237 -7.47 4.78 -8.35
CA ILE A 237 -6.61 4.24 -7.30
C ILE A 237 -7.03 2.79 -6.99
N TYR A 238 -6.17 1.85 -7.33
CA TYR A 238 -6.29 0.46 -6.90
C TYR A 238 -5.86 0.32 -5.44
N ILE A 239 -6.73 -0.19 -4.58
CA ILE A 239 -6.40 -0.47 -3.18
C ILE A 239 -5.63 -1.79 -3.09
N ILE A 240 -4.31 -1.70 -2.88
CA ILE A 240 -3.43 -2.84 -2.59
C ILE A 240 -3.78 -3.42 -1.22
N GLN A 241 -4.01 -2.55 -0.25
CA GLN A 241 -4.44 -2.93 1.10
C GLN A 241 -5.31 -1.80 1.69
N PRO A 242 -6.51 -2.10 2.23
CA PRO A 242 -7.39 -1.07 2.75
C PRO A 242 -6.86 -0.52 4.09
N PRO A 243 -7.20 0.72 4.45
CA PRO A 243 -7.08 1.17 5.83
C PRO A 243 -8.10 0.42 6.72
N THR A 244 -7.84 0.36 8.02
CA THR A 244 -8.79 -0.16 9.01
C THR A 244 -9.07 0.88 10.09
N TYR A 245 -9.58 0.46 11.27
CA TYR A 245 -9.71 1.36 12.41
C TYR A 245 -8.37 2.03 12.74
N GLU A 246 -7.30 1.25 12.82
CA GLU A 246 -6.00 1.71 13.29
C GLU A 246 -4.85 1.40 12.33
N SER A 247 -5.03 0.49 11.36
CA SER A 247 -3.95 0.17 10.42
C SER A 247 -3.99 1.02 9.15
N TRP A 248 -2.81 1.41 8.66
CA TRP A 248 -2.67 2.15 7.41
C TRP A 248 -3.01 1.28 6.20
N GLY A 249 -3.63 1.91 5.20
CA GLY A 249 -3.81 1.35 3.88
C GLY A 249 -2.90 1.99 2.84
N VAL A 250 -2.83 1.37 1.67
CA VAL A 250 -2.10 1.90 0.53
C VAL A 250 -2.82 1.55 -0.76
N GLY A 251 -2.88 2.53 -1.66
CA GLY A 251 -3.35 2.36 -3.02
C GLY A 251 -2.30 2.81 -4.03
N ILE A 252 -2.55 2.49 -5.28
CA ILE A 252 -1.69 2.82 -6.42
C ILE A 252 -2.54 3.26 -7.61
N ALA A 253 -2.14 4.33 -8.28
CA ALA A 253 -2.69 4.70 -9.58
C ALA A 253 -1.57 4.76 -10.61
N PHE A 254 -1.94 4.57 -11.88
CA PHE A 254 -1.02 4.55 -13.00
C PHE A 254 -1.32 5.70 -13.93
N TYR A 255 -0.30 6.22 -14.59
CA TYR A 255 -0.45 7.33 -15.52
C TYR A 255 0.56 7.25 -16.65
N TYR A 256 0.18 7.82 -17.78
CA TYR A 256 1.12 8.26 -18.80
C TYR A 256 1.48 9.72 -18.55
N TYR A 257 2.61 10.19 -19.06
CA TYR A 257 2.96 11.61 -18.95
C TYR A 257 3.15 12.26 -20.32
N GLY A 258 3.25 13.60 -20.38
CA GLY A 258 3.72 14.32 -21.56
C GLY A 258 4.47 15.60 -21.18
N GLY A 259 5.12 16.25 -22.16
CA GLY A 259 5.84 17.50 -21.92
C GLY A 259 4.97 18.59 -21.29
N THR A 260 5.56 19.73 -20.89
CA THR A 260 4.79 20.89 -20.44
C THR A 260 4.48 21.83 -21.60
N GLY A 261 3.39 22.60 -21.51
CA GLY A 261 3.02 23.60 -22.53
C GLY A 261 2.44 23.01 -23.83
N SER A 262 2.58 23.74 -24.95
CA SER A 262 2.04 23.31 -26.26
C SER A 262 2.60 21.97 -26.74
N ASP A 263 3.80 21.61 -26.29
CA ASP A 263 4.48 20.38 -26.67
C ASP A 263 3.84 19.14 -26.02
N ASN A 264 3.06 19.31 -24.95
CA ASN A 264 2.28 18.23 -24.35
C ASN A 264 1.28 17.62 -25.33
N MET A 265 0.71 18.44 -26.20
CA MET A 265 -0.25 18.00 -27.22
C MET A 265 0.43 17.29 -28.39
N SER A 266 1.70 17.59 -28.67
CA SER A 266 2.43 17.06 -29.84
C SER A 266 3.36 15.89 -29.49
N GLN A 267 3.73 15.70 -28.22
CA GLN A 267 4.66 14.65 -27.76
C GLN A 267 4.13 13.87 -26.53
N PRO A 268 3.06 13.07 -26.68
CA PRO A 268 2.61 12.19 -25.60
C PRO A 268 3.64 11.08 -25.32
N ASN A 269 3.91 10.80 -24.04
CA ASN A 269 4.69 9.63 -23.65
C ASN A 269 3.76 8.42 -23.46
N TYR A 270 4.19 7.26 -23.96
CA TYR A 270 3.47 5.99 -23.85
C TYR A 270 4.09 5.01 -22.85
N TYR A 271 5.03 5.45 -22.01
CA TYR A 271 5.52 4.72 -20.86
C TYR A 271 4.58 4.95 -19.68
N SER A 272 4.11 3.86 -19.07
CA SER A 272 3.32 3.92 -17.85
C SER A 272 4.21 4.08 -16.63
N TYR A 273 3.81 5.01 -15.78
CA TYR A 273 4.34 5.26 -14.46
C TYR A 273 3.23 5.03 -13.43
N TYR A 274 3.58 5.14 -12.16
CA TYR A 274 2.64 5.01 -11.08
C TYR A 274 2.96 5.97 -9.95
N GLN A 275 1.96 6.20 -9.12
CA GLN A 275 2.06 6.91 -7.87
C GLN A 275 1.27 6.14 -6.82
N TYR A 276 1.79 6.11 -5.60
CA TYR A 276 1.10 5.51 -4.47
C TYR A 276 0.37 6.56 -3.66
N PHE A 277 -0.69 6.12 -3.01
CA PHE A 277 -1.56 6.95 -2.20
C PHE A 277 -1.71 6.26 -0.86
N ARG A 278 -1.32 6.95 0.22
CA ARG A 278 -1.54 6.44 1.57
C ARG A 278 -2.99 6.64 1.96
N TYR A 279 -3.52 5.65 2.65
CA TYR A 279 -4.84 5.72 3.25
C TYR A 279 -4.67 5.77 4.77
N LYS A 280 -5.03 6.90 5.36
CA LYS A 280 -5.09 7.09 6.81
C LYS A 280 -6.04 6.07 7.45
N PRO A 281 -5.68 5.50 8.61
CA PRO A 281 -6.61 4.75 9.43
C PRO A 281 -7.83 5.59 9.82
N PHE A 282 -8.98 4.95 10.04
CA PHE A 282 -10.22 5.65 10.35
C PHE A 282 -10.16 6.42 11.68
N VAL A 283 -9.30 6.01 12.63
CA VAL A 283 -9.07 6.77 13.86
C VAL A 283 -8.53 8.17 13.54
N LEU A 284 -7.61 8.29 12.57
CA LEU A 284 -7.03 9.59 12.18
C LEU A 284 -7.97 10.46 11.33
N VAL A 285 -8.98 9.86 10.69
CA VAL A 285 -9.97 10.60 9.89
C VAL A 285 -11.02 11.27 10.78
N LYS A 286 -11.36 10.65 11.92
CA LYS A 286 -12.33 11.21 12.89
C LYS A 286 -11.83 12.49 13.55
N ASP A 287 -10.52 12.63 13.66
CA ASP A 287 -9.87 13.82 14.23
C ASP A 287 -9.67 14.93 13.17
N ASP A 288 -9.86 14.61 11.88
CA ASP A 288 -9.70 15.52 10.73
C ASP A 288 -11.02 16.25 10.34
N ILE A 289 -12.01 16.33 11.25
CA ILE A 289 -13.24 17.07 11.02
C ILE A 289 -12.92 18.58 11.02
N MET A 290 -12.47 19.09 9.87
CA MET A 290 -12.84 20.43 9.45
C MET A 290 -14.36 20.45 9.17
N PRO A 291 -15.11 21.43 9.69
CA PRO A 291 -16.55 21.46 9.54
C PRO A 291 -16.90 21.62 8.06
N SER A 292 -17.51 20.60 7.47
CA SER A 292 -18.31 20.78 6.28
C SER A 292 -19.47 21.70 6.65
N VAL A 293 -19.34 22.99 6.34
CA VAL A 293 -20.47 23.92 6.37
C VAL A 293 -21.44 23.43 5.31
N GLU A 294 -22.43 22.64 5.71
CA GLU A 294 -23.66 22.52 4.95
C GLU A 294 -24.24 23.92 4.85
N THR A 295 -24.18 24.53 3.68
CA THR A 295 -25.01 25.68 3.36
C THR A 295 -26.46 25.22 3.45
N MET A 296 -27.08 25.45 4.61
CA MET A 296 -28.53 25.51 4.70
C MET A 296 -28.99 26.57 3.70
N GLN A 297 -29.69 26.14 2.66
CA GLN A 297 -30.49 27.03 1.84
C GLN A 297 -31.46 27.76 2.77
N SER A 298 -31.23 29.06 2.99
CA SER A 298 -32.24 29.93 3.56
C SER A 298 -33.40 29.99 2.58
N SER A 299 -34.52 29.39 2.95
CA SER A 299 -35.79 29.64 2.29
C SER A 299 -36.20 31.08 2.61
N ALA A 300 -36.30 31.90 1.57
CA ALA A 300 -37.02 33.17 1.56
C ALA A 300 -38.01 33.11 0.38
#